data_AF-A0A0X8KAA2-F1
#
_entry.id   AF-A0A0X8KAA2-F1
#
_cell.length_a   1.000
_cell.length_b   1.000
_cell.length_c   1.000
_cell.angle_alpha   90.00
_cell.angle_beta   90.00
_cell.angle_gamma   90.00
#
_symmetry.space_group_name_H-M   'P 1'
#
loop_
_entity.id
_entity.type
_entity.pdbx_description
1 polymer ?
#
loop_
_entity_poly.entity_id
_entity_poly.type
_entity_poly.pdbx_seq_one_letter_code
_entity_poly.pdbx_strand_id
1 'polypeptide(L)'
;MKKLIAGCVLAGAAILCAGMATHEDTHAVLIEEIYTVRPGDTLWGIAEEYVKKNTGTRRYILEYKSGMEELNPWLLDRDGMIYPGDEIKVTYWVKGEEETK
;
A
#
# COMPACT_ATOMS: atom_id res chain seq x y z
N MET A 1 -27.32 -16.57 3.74
CA MET A 1 -26.15 -17.28 3.18
C MET A 1 -24.91 -16.42 3.36
N LYS A 2 -24.01 -16.82 4.26
CA LYS A 2 -22.73 -16.13 4.54
C LYS A 2 -21.72 -16.62 3.51
N LYS A 3 -21.32 -15.76 2.56
CA LYS A 3 -20.11 -15.98 1.77
C LYS A 3 -18.95 -15.32 2.52
N LEU A 4 -18.31 -16.07 3.41
CA LEU A 4 -16.95 -15.73 3.86
C LEU A 4 -16.05 -16.05 2.66
N ILE A 5 -15.65 -15.04 1.89
CA ILE A 5 -14.51 -15.21 0.99
C ILE A 5 -13.28 -15.03 1.87
N ALA A 6 -12.87 -16.14 2.49
CA ALA A 6 -11.58 -16.28 3.12
C ALA A 6 -10.51 -16.27 2.03
N GLY A 7 -9.55 -15.36 2.15
CA GLY A 7 -8.43 -15.23 1.23
C GLY A 7 -7.50 -14.09 1.61
N CYS A 8 -7.24 -13.89 2.90
CA CYS A 8 -6.20 -13.00 3.37
C CYS A 8 -4.90 -13.80 3.51
N VAL A 9 -4.13 -13.90 2.43
CA VAL A 9 -2.69 -14.11 2.56
C VAL A 9 -2.08 -12.73 2.37
N LEU A 10 -1.90 -12.01 3.48
CA LEU A 10 -1.08 -10.81 3.51
C LEU A 10 0.37 -11.29 3.48
N ALA A 11 1.01 -11.28 2.31
CA ALA A 11 2.43 -11.59 2.22
C ALA A 11 3.20 -10.43 2.87
N GLY A 12 3.82 -10.71 4.02
CA GLY A 12 4.81 -9.90 4.74
C GLY A 12 4.75 -8.38 4.59
N ALA A 13 4.12 -7.69 5.54
CA ALA A 13 4.37 -6.26 5.72
C ALA A 13 5.70 -6.07 6.47
N ALA A 14 6.61 -5.27 5.90
CA ALA A 14 7.82 -4.79 6.57
C ALA A 14 7.58 -3.35 7.06
N ILE A 15 7.90 -3.10 8.33
CA ILE A 15 7.78 -1.76 8.93
C ILE A 15 9.08 -1.00 8.64
N LEU A 16 9.00 0.11 7.91
CA LEU A 16 10.12 1.01 7.68
C LEU A 16 9.99 2.19 8.65
N CYS A 17 10.93 2.30 9.60
CA CYS A 17 11.01 3.45 10.51
C CYS A 17 11.63 4.67 9.81
N ALA A 18 11.01 5.18 8.75
CA ALA A 18 11.34 6.47 8.15
C ALA A 18 10.31 7.49 8.64
N GLY A 19 10.65 8.32 9.63
CA GLY A 19 9.73 9.38 10.08
C GLY A 19 9.61 10.48 9.02
N MET A 20 8.40 10.79 8.55
CA MET A 20 8.16 11.92 7.65
C MET A 20 8.10 13.20 8.47
N ALA A 21 9.19 13.95 8.53
CA ALA A 21 9.24 15.27 9.15
C ALA A 21 8.60 16.32 8.21
N THR A 22 7.28 16.36 8.13
CA THR A 22 6.56 17.47 7.48
C THR A 22 5.47 17.98 8.39
N HIS A 23 5.69 19.18 8.93
CA HIS A 23 4.75 20.07 9.63
C HIS A 23 3.66 19.39 10.48
N GLU A 24 3.83 19.53 11.80
CA GLU A 24 2.99 19.01 12.89
C GLU A 24 3.24 17.54 13.21
N ASP A 25 3.59 17.30 14.48
CA ASP A 25 3.87 16.06 15.21
C ASP A 25 3.01 14.83 14.83
N THR A 26 3.12 14.38 13.58
CA THR A 26 2.55 13.14 13.12
C THR A 26 3.65 12.11 13.19
N HIS A 27 3.65 11.35 14.29
CA HIS A 27 4.44 10.14 14.43
C HIS A 27 3.94 9.07 13.46
N ALA A 28 3.96 9.32 12.15
CA ALA A 28 3.53 8.34 11.15
C ALA A 28 4.67 7.38 10.81
N VAL A 29 4.33 6.10 10.68
CA VAL A 29 5.27 5.03 10.31
C VAL A 29 4.99 4.60 8.87
N LEU A 30 6.04 4.48 8.06
CA LEU A 30 5.93 3.98 6.70
C LEU A 30 5.87 2.45 6.73
N ILE A 31 4.82 1.91 6.13
CA ILE A 31 4.67 0.48 5.93
C ILE A 31 5.00 0.17 4.47
N GLU A 32 5.81 -0.86 4.23
CA GLU A 32 5.98 -1.52 2.94
C GLU A 32 5.26 -2.88 3.00
N GLU A 33 4.37 -3.16 2.06
CA GLU A 33 3.60 -4.40 2.02
C GLU A 33 3.67 -5.01 0.61
N ILE A 34 3.73 -6.34 0.53
CA ILE A 34 3.61 -7.06 -0.74
C ILE A 34 2.16 -7.51 -0.93
N TYR A 35 1.53 -7.01 -1.98
CA TYR A 35 0.21 -7.43 -2.42
C TYR A 35 0.32 -8.46 -3.54
N THR A 36 -0.22 -9.66 -3.34
CA THR A 36 -0.36 -10.65 -4.42
C THR A 36 -1.64 -10.40 -5.21
N VAL A 37 -1.50 -10.11 -6.50
CA VAL A 37 -2.59 -9.82 -7.44
C VAL A 37 -3.54 -11.01 -7.56
N ARG A 38 -4.84 -10.72 -7.62
CA ARG A 38 -5.93 -11.69 -7.70
C ARG A 38 -6.72 -11.55 -8.99
N PRO A 39 -7.50 -12.57 -9.39
CA PRO A 39 -8.41 -12.45 -10.53
C PRO A 39 -9.40 -11.30 -10.33
N GLY A 40 -9.43 -10.37 -11.29
CA GLY A 40 -10.32 -9.21 -11.28
C GLY A 40 -9.73 -7.95 -10.65
N ASP A 41 -8.52 -8.01 -10.08
CA ASP A 41 -7.83 -6.81 -9.62
C ASP A 41 -7.40 -5.93 -10.79
N THR A 42 -7.33 -4.64 -10.52
CA THR A 42 -6.67 -3.66 -11.39
C THR A 42 -5.62 -2.92 -10.57
N LEU A 43 -4.58 -2.40 -11.22
CA LEU A 43 -3.56 -1.61 -10.52
C LEU A 43 -4.19 -0.42 -9.78
N TRP A 44 -5.20 0.21 -10.39
CA TRP A 44 -6.00 1.27 -9.78
C TRP A 44 -6.79 0.80 -8.56
N GLY A 45 -7.50 -0.33 -8.66
CA GLY A 45 -8.25 -0.89 -7.54
C GLY A 45 -7.35 -1.24 -6.36
N ILE A 46 -6.16 -1.78 -6.62
CA ILE A 46 -5.16 -2.01 -5.57
C ILE A 46 -4.74 -0.68 -4.94
N ALA A 47 -4.44 0.36 -5.74
CA ALA A 47 -4.11 1.68 -5.22
C ALA A 47 -5.23 2.26 -4.33
N GLU A 48 -6.50 2.11 -4.72
CA GLU A 48 -7.65 2.54 -3.91
C GLU A 48 -7.74 1.81 -2.56
N GLU A 49 -7.41 0.52 -2.51
CA GLU A 49 -7.34 -0.24 -1.26
C GLU A 49 -6.24 0.30 -0.32
N TYR A 50 -5.07 0.67 -0.86
CA TYR A 50 -3.97 1.19 -0.05
C TYR A 50 -4.13 2.67 0.33
N VAL A 51 -4.90 3.46 -0.43
CA VAL A 51 -5.35 4.78 0.01
C VAL A 51 -6.18 4.66 1.29
N LYS A 52 -7.10 3.68 1.37
CA LYS A 52 -7.93 3.46 2.57
C LYS A 52 -7.11 3.01 3.78
N LYS A 53 -5.99 2.31 3.57
CA LYS A 53 -5.05 1.89 4.64
C LYS A 53 -4.19 3.04 5.15
N ASN A 54 -4.06 4.15 4.41
CA ASN A 54 -3.28 5.30 4.86
C ASN A 54 -4.04 6.08 5.94
N THR A 55 -3.49 6.05 7.15
CA THR A 55 -4.00 6.84 8.26
C THR A 55 -3.03 7.93 8.68
N GLY A 56 -1.75 7.80 8.33
CA GLY A 56 -0.66 8.65 8.82
C GLY A 56 -0.57 10.01 8.14
N THR A 57 -0.90 10.10 6.85
CA THR A 57 -0.77 11.33 6.06
C THR A 57 -1.89 11.48 5.03
N ARG A 58 -1.98 12.65 4.40
CA ARG A 58 -2.78 12.81 3.18
C ARG A 58 -1.90 12.50 1.98
N ARG A 59 -2.26 11.46 1.22
CA ARG A 59 -1.60 11.09 -0.04
C ARG A 59 -2.68 10.81 -1.09
N TYR A 60 -2.58 11.48 -2.24
CA TYR A 60 -3.55 11.37 -3.33
C TYR A 60 -3.40 10.06 -4.10
N ILE A 61 -4.49 9.59 -4.72
CA ILE A 61 -4.52 8.33 -5.48
C ILE A 61 -3.47 8.25 -6.61
N LEU A 62 -3.15 9.39 -7.26
CA LEU A 62 -2.12 9.44 -8.30
C LEU A 62 -0.70 9.28 -7.71
N GLU A 63 -0.47 9.75 -6.49
CA GLU A 63 0.80 9.53 -5.80
C GLU A 63 0.96 8.07 -5.37
N TYR A 64 -0.14 7.37 -5.09
CA TYR A 64 -0.13 5.92 -4.90
C TYR A 64 0.23 5.18 -6.17
N LYS A 65 -0.43 5.52 -7.29
CA LYS A 65 -0.11 4.93 -8.59
C LYS A 65 1.37 5.14 -8.95
N SER A 66 1.87 6.38 -8.86
CA SER A 66 3.29 6.69 -9.13
C SER A 66 4.23 5.89 -8.23
N GLY A 67 3.97 5.87 -6.91
CA GLY A 67 4.80 5.12 -5.98
C GLY A 67 4.78 3.61 -6.23
N MET A 68 3.65 3.04 -6.67
CA MET A 68 3.59 1.64 -7.08
C MET A 68 4.43 1.38 -8.34
N GLU A 69 4.42 2.28 -9.32
CA GLU A 69 5.27 2.18 -10.52
C GLU A 69 6.77 2.32 -10.19
N GLU A 70 7.11 3.22 -9.26
CA GLU A 70 8.49 3.41 -8.77
C GLU A 70 9.01 2.18 -8.02
N LEU A 71 8.19 1.57 -7.17
CA LEU A 71 8.55 0.39 -6.37
C LEU A 71 8.55 -0.91 -7.19
N ASN A 72 7.85 -0.92 -8.33
CA ASN A 72 7.69 -2.06 -9.21
C ASN A 72 7.98 -1.64 -10.65
N PRO A 73 9.24 -1.32 -11.01
CA PRO A 73 9.57 -0.74 -12.32
C PRO A 73 9.16 -1.63 -13.51
N TRP A 74 9.00 -2.93 -13.29
CA TRP A 74 8.48 -3.88 -14.29
C TRP A 74 7.05 -3.55 -14.77
N LEU A 75 6.29 -2.77 -13.99
CA LEU A 75 4.98 -2.27 -14.42
C LEU A 75 5.11 -1.40 -15.66
N LEU A 76 6.20 -0.63 -15.81
CA LEU A 76 6.42 0.22 -16.98
C LEU A 76 6.63 -0.62 -18.24
N ASP A 77 7.40 -1.71 -18.13
CA ASP A 77 7.64 -2.64 -19.26
C ASP A 77 6.37 -3.38 -19.69
N ARG A 78 5.35 -3.44 -18.82
CA ARG A 78 4.05 -4.07 -19.08
C ARG A 78 2.91 -3.07 -19.28
N ASP A 79 3.19 -1.78 -19.45
CA ASP A 79 2.18 -0.72 -19.57
C ASP A 79 1.13 -0.76 -18.42
N GLY A 80 1.56 -1.11 -17.21
CA GLY A 80 0.72 -1.23 -16.02
C GLY A 80 -0.15 -2.50 -15.97
N MET A 81 0.04 -3.45 -16.90
CA MET A 81 -0.70 -4.71 -16.92
C MET A 81 -0.22 -5.66 -15.82
N ILE A 82 -1.18 -6.19 -15.06
CA ILE A 82 -0.97 -7.12 -13.95
C ILE A 82 -1.76 -8.41 -14.18
N TYR A 83 -1.24 -9.52 -13.66
CA TYR A 83 -1.83 -10.85 -13.73
C TYR A 83 -1.95 -11.48 -12.34
N PRO A 84 -2.93 -12.37 -12.11
CA PRO A 84 -3.02 -13.10 -10.86
C PRO A 84 -1.70 -13.78 -10.49
N GLY A 85 -1.25 -13.58 -9.25
CA GLY A 85 0.04 -14.07 -8.75
C GLY A 85 1.20 -13.09 -8.88
N ASP A 86 1.08 -12.01 -9.67
CA ASP A 86 2.07 -10.93 -9.63
C ASP A 86 2.15 -10.34 -8.21
N GLU A 87 3.35 -9.95 -7.80
CA GLU A 87 3.58 -9.29 -6.51
C GLU A 87 3.76 -7.79 -6.73
N ILE A 88 2.94 -6.98 -6.06
CA ILE A 88 2.99 -5.53 -6.11
C ILE A 88 3.45 -5.03 -4.75
N LYS A 89 4.64 -4.43 -4.72
CA LYS A 89 5.12 -3.70 -3.56
C LYS A 89 4.39 -2.36 -3.44
N VAL A 90 3.77 -2.11 -2.29
CA VAL A 90 3.06 -0.86 -2.01
C VAL A 90 3.50 -0.29 -0.68
N THR A 91 3.56 1.04 -0.59
CA THR A 91 3.83 1.74 0.67
C THR A 91 2.66 2.60 1.12
N TYR A 92 2.45 2.71 2.43
CA TYR A 92 1.44 3.58 3.02
C TYR A 92 1.83 4.02 4.43
N TRP A 93 1.29 5.15 4.88
CA TRP A 93 1.60 5.70 6.20
C TRP A 93 0.53 5.30 7.22
N VAL A 94 0.96 4.87 8.40
CA VAL A 94 0.07 4.58 9.54
C VAL A 94 0.39 5.53 10.68
N LYS A 95 -0.63 6.08 11.35
CA LYS A 95 -0.39 6.86 12.58
C LYS A 95 0.26 5.95 13.63
N GLY A 96 1.42 6.34 14.14
CA GLY A 96 2.04 5.74 15.30
C GLY A 96 1.25 6.06 16.56
N GLU A 97 1.40 5.20 17.55
CA GLU A 97 0.79 5.40 18.86
C GLU A 97 1.46 6.61 19.54
N GLU A 98 0.65 7.53 20.07
CA GLU A 98 1.17 8.55 20.99
C GLU A 98 1.72 7.84 22.23
N GLU A 99 2.99 8.07 22.57
CA GLU A 99 3.48 7.70 23.90
C GLU A 99 2.69 8.51 24.94
N THR A 100 1.67 7.88 25.56
CA THR A 100 1.10 8.40 26.80
C THR A 100 2.21 8.40 27.86
N LYS A 101 2.80 9.57 28.10
CA LYS A 101 3.68 9.83 29.24
C LYS A 101 2.90 9.92 30.54
#